data_AF-A0A6A8AJ20-F1
#
_entry.id   AF-A0A6A8AJ20-F1
#
_cell.length_a   1.000
_cell.length_b   1.000
_cell.length_c   1.000
_cell.angle_alpha   90.00
_cell.angle_beta   90.00
_cell.angle_gamma   90.00
#
_symmetry.space_group_name_H-M   'P 1'
#
loop_
_entity.id
_entity.type
_entity.pdbx_description
1 polymer ?
#
loop_
_entity_poly.entity_id
_entity_poly.type
_entity_poly.pdbx_seq_one_letter_code
_entity_poly.pdbx_strand_id
1 'polypeptide(L)'
;MAEKSEPELKESQEFEKRIGIWFYFTKTEGIGGIIKTKPSDFFVREITNREEGEEGKYLIAELTKENWDSYSVIREISRRLRVSRNRIGLAGTKDKFALLVTHHPTIFPF
;
A
#
# COMPACT_ATOMS: atom_id res chain seq x y z
N MET A 1 13.25 -41.74 13.08
CA MET A 1 13.11 -40.29 13.37
C MET A 1 14.00 -39.58 12.37
N ALA A 2 13.43 -38.92 11.37
CA ALA A 2 14.22 -38.19 10.38
C ALA A 2 14.72 -36.90 11.03
N GLU A 3 16.03 -36.78 11.13
CA GLU A 3 16.74 -35.57 11.51
C GLU A 3 16.34 -34.48 10.49
N LYS A 4 15.50 -33.53 10.92
CA LYS A 4 15.27 -32.30 10.16
C LYS A 4 16.59 -31.55 10.20
N SER A 5 17.41 -31.76 9.18
CA SER A 5 18.55 -30.89 8.90
C SER A 5 18.00 -29.47 8.77
N GLU A 6 18.40 -28.58 9.68
CA GLU A 6 18.06 -27.17 9.55
C GLU A 6 18.60 -26.70 8.19
N PRO A 7 17.74 -26.13 7.33
CA PRO A 7 18.20 -25.73 6.01
C PRO A 7 19.21 -24.60 6.21
N GLU A 8 20.46 -24.83 5.83
CA GLU A 8 21.53 -23.83 5.82
C GLU A 8 21.06 -22.65 4.94
N LEU A 9 20.68 -21.53 5.55
CA LEU A 9 20.08 -20.38 4.85
C LEU A 9 21.18 -19.50 4.21
N LYS A 10 20.84 -18.81 3.12
CA LYS A 10 21.76 -17.85 2.49
C LYS A 10 21.86 -16.60 3.36
N GLU A 11 23.08 -16.21 3.74
CA GLU A 11 23.29 -14.96 4.46
C GLU A 11 22.94 -13.73 3.61
N SER A 12 22.36 -12.73 4.27
CA SER A 12 22.03 -11.42 3.70
C SER A 12 23.25 -10.50 3.61
N GLN A 13 23.09 -9.34 2.98
CA GLN A 13 24.14 -8.33 2.88
C GLN A 13 24.36 -7.59 4.22
N GLU A 14 25.57 -7.07 4.45
CA GLU A 14 25.95 -6.45 5.73
C GLU A 14 25.09 -5.24 6.15
N PHE A 15 24.48 -4.52 5.21
CA PHE A 15 23.56 -3.43 5.57
C PHE A 15 22.19 -3.97 6.06
N GLU A 16 21.75 -5.12 5.56
CA GLU A 16 20.51 -5.77 5.95
C GLU A 16 20.64 -6.44 7.32
N LYS A 17 21.79 -7.06 7.58
CA LYS A 17 22.14 -7.59 8.92
C LYS A 17 22.06 -6.50 9.99
N ARG A 18 22.52 -5.28 9.67
CA ARG A 18 22.45 -4.12 10.58
C ARG A 18 21.03 -3.69 10.92
N ILE A 19 20.03 -4.01 10.10
CA ILE A 19 18.60 -3.76 10.38
C ILE A 19 17.86 -5.03 10.85
N GLY A 20 18.59 -6.12 11.14
CA GLY A 20 18.04 -7.35 11.71
C GLY A 20 17.52 -8.36 10.69
N ILE A 21 17.76 -8.16 9.39
CA ILE A 21 17.47 -9.15 8.35
C ILE A 21 18.76 -9.95 8.14
N TRP A 22 18.84 -11.18 8.66
CA TRP A 22 20.09 -11.94 8.69
C TRP A 22 20.24 -12.91 7.51
N PHE A 23 19.14 -13.50 7.05
CA PHE A 23 19.14 -14.56 6.06
C PHE A 23 18.02 -14.38 5.03
N TYR A 24 18.23 -14.90 3.82
CA TYR A 24 17.17 -15.07 2.82
C TYR A 24 16.58 -16.47 2.86
N PHE A 25 15.31 -16.59 2.51
CA PHE A 25 14.61 -17.88 2.39
C PHE A 25 15.13 -18.72 1.21
N THR A 26 15.57 -18.08 0.14
CA THR A 26 16.05 -18.73 -1.09
C THR A 26 17.57 -18.70 -1.21
N LYS A 27 18.15 -19.77 -1.77
CA LYS A 27 19.59 -19.88 -2.04
C LYS A 27 20.01 -19.37 -3.41
N THR A 28 19.06 -19.22 -4.32
CA THR A 28 19.31 -18.79 -5.70
C THR A 28 19.90 -17.39 -5.76
N GLU A 29 20.62 -17.10 -6.84
CA GLU A 29 21.13 -15.75 -7.05
C GLU A 29 19.99 -14.76 -7.31
N GLY A 30 20.17 -13.52 -6.87
CA GLY A 30 19.19 -12.47 -7.10
C GLY A 30 19.07 -12.16 -8.59
N ILE A 31 17.87 -11.81 -9.04
CA ILE A 31 17.64 -11.41 -10.44
C ILE A 31 18.22 -10.03 -10.78
N GLY A 32 18.68 -9.27 -9.78
CA GLY A 32 19.15 -7.89 -9.94
C GLY A 32 18.02 -6.94 -10.36
N GLY A 33 18.37 -5.92 -11.15
CA GLY A 33 17.42 -4.95 -11.71
C GLY A 33 17.13 -3.74 -10.82
N ILE A 34 16.32 -2.82 -11.35
CA ILE A 34 15.90 -1.59 -10.67
C ILE A 34 14.37 -1.57 -10.66
N ILE A 35 13.78 -1.43 -9.47
CA ILE A 35 12.32 -1.29 -9.30
C ILE A 35 11.94 0.18 -9.09
N LYS A 36 10.65 0.50 -9.26
CA LYS A 36 10.09 1.85 -9.05
C LYS A 36 10.81 2.92 -9.90
N THR A 37 11.00 2.69 -11.21
CA THR A 37 11.59 3.72 -12.11
C THR A 37 10.55 4.76 -12.55
N LYS A 38 9.31 4.32 -12.78
CA LYS A 38 8.12 5.17 -12.95
C LYS A 38 6.99 4.68 -12.02
N PRO A 39 6.02 5.54 -11.65
CA PRO A 39 4.95 5.15 -10.73
C PRO A 39 4.17 3.91 -11.18
N SER A 40 3.95 3.75 -12.49
CA SER A 40 3.24 2.60 -13.06
C SER A 40 3.98 1.26 -12.93
N ASP A 41 5.30 1.26 -12.64
CA ASP A 41 6.05 0.01 -12.41
C ASP A 41 5.64 -0.69 -11.12
N PHE A 42 4.97 0.05 -10.23
CA PHE A 42 4.50 -0.45 -8.95
C PHE A 42 3.00 -0.18 -8.82
N PHE A 43 2.21 -1.18 -9.22
CA PHE A 43 0.76 -1.15 -9.13
C PHE A 43 0.29 -1.85 -7.85
N VAL A 44 -0.56 -1.19 -7.07
CA VAL A 44 -1.23 -1.82 -5.92
C VAL A 44 -2.73 -1.56 -6.00
N ARG A 45 -3.50 -2.64 -5.89
CA ARG A 45 -4.95 -2.60 -5.70
C ARG A 45 -5.30 -3.14 -4.33
N GLU A 46 -6.09 -2.39 -3.58
CA GLU A 46 -6.63 -2.87 -2.31
C GLU A 46 -7.63 -4.00 -2.54
N ILE A 47 -7.46 -5.08 -1.80
CA ILE A 47 -8.44 -6.17 -1.72
C ILE A 47 -9.21 -5.96 -0.43
N THR A 48 -10.52 -5.76 -0.53
CA THR A 48 -11.41 -5.63 0.63
C THR A 48 -12.38 -6.80 0.68
N ASN A 49 -12.66 -7.29 1.89
CA ASN A 49 -13.62 -8.35 2.17
C ASN A 49 -14.95 -7.81 2.71
N ARG A 50 -15.19 -6.51 2.57
CA ARG A 50 -16.43 -5.85 3.00
C ARG A 50 -17.39 -5.74 1.83
N GLU A 51 -18.67 -5.93 2.09
CA GLU A 51 -19.73 -5.64 1.13
C GLU A 51 -20.26 -4.24 1.41
N GLU A 52 -20.35 -3.43 0.36
CA GLU A 52 -20.89 -2.08 0.46
C GLU A 52 -22.42 -2.12 0.29
N GLY A 53 -23.13 -1.41 1.15
CA GLY A 53 -24.57 -1.20 1.03
C GLY A 53 -24.91 0.00 0.15
N GLU A 54 -26.15 0.06 -0.35
CA GLU A 54 -26.65 1.22 -1.11
C GLU A 54 -27.06 2.40 -0.21
N GLU A 55 -27.26 2.16 1.09
CA GLU A 55 -27.68 3.15 2.07
C GLU A 55 -26.71 3.25 3.23
N GLY A 56 -26.54 4.45 3.78
CA GLY A 56 -25.71 4.68 4.96
C GLY A 56 -25.30 6.12 5.15
N LYS A 57 -24.65 6.39 6.28
CA LYS A 57 -24.10 7.72 6.62
C LYS A 57 -22.79 8.04 5.88
N TYR A 58 -22.25 7.07 5.15
CA TYR A 58 -20.92 7.10 4.55
C TYR A 58 -21.03 6.70 3.08
N LEU A 59 -20.44 7.49 2.19
CA LEU A 59 -20.23 7.14 0.80
C LEU A 59 -18.91 6.39 0.70
N ILE A 60 -18.91 5.15 0.23
CA ILE A 60 -17.67 4.42 0.01
C ILE A 60 -17.35 4.46 -1.49
N ALA A 61 -16.14 4.91 -1.82
CA ALA A 61 -15.71 5.15 -3.19
C ALA A 61 -14.33 4.54 -3.47
N GLU A 62 -14.15 4.01 -4.67
CA GLU A 62 -12.84 3.61 -5.18
C GLU A 62 -12.08 4.86 -5.65
N LEU A 63 -10.88 5.05 -5.12
CA LEU A 63 -9.95 6.12 -5.51
C LEU A 63 -8.78 5.52 -6.25
N THR A 64 -8.55 6.01 -7.47
CA THR A 64 -7.31 5.76 -8.21
C THR A 64 -6.42 6.99 -8.13
N LYS A 65 -5.16 6.82 -7.72
CA LYS A 65 -4.15 7.89 -7.65
C LYS A 65 -2.83 7.43 -8.25
N GLU A 66 -2.15 8.34 -8.95
CA GLU A 66 -0.83 8.11 -9.54
C GLU A 66 0.13 9.20 -9.11
N ASN A 67 1.21 8.84 -8.42
CA ASN A 67 2.22 9.82 -7.92
C ASN A 67 1.66 10.90 -6.96
N TRP A 68 0.52 10.64 -6.33
CA TRP A 68 -0.06 11.51 -5.29
C TRP A 68 0.11 10.92 -3.90
N ASP A 69 0.47 11.75 -2.92
CA ASP A 69 0.39 11.36 -1.52
C ASP A 69 -1.05 11.50 -0.98
N SER A 70 -1.38 10.71 0.04
CA SER A 70 -2.71 10.66 0.66
C SER A 70 -3.23 12.04 1.07
N TYR A 71 -2.39 12.89 1.65
CA TYR A 71 -2.79 14.19 2.18
C TYR A 71 -3.11 15.20 1.06
N SER A 72 -2.33 15.18 -0.02
CA SER A 72 -2.58 16.00 -1.21
C SER A 72 -3.88 15.62 -1.91
N VAL A 73 -4.22 14.33 -1.97
CA VAL A 73 -5.53 13.90 -2.51
C VAL A 73 -6.68 14.35 -1.63
N ILE A 74 -6.62 14.12 -0.31
CA ILE A 74 -7.67 14.59 0.63
C ILE A 74 -7.88 16.10 0.49
N ARG A 75 -6.79 16.87 0.44
CA ARG A 75 -6.84 18.33 0.30
C ARG A 75 -7.56 18.74 -0.99
N GLU A 76 -7.23 18.10 -2.11
CA GLU A 76 -7.83 18.44 -3.40
C GLU A 76 -9.31 18.04 -3.47
N ILE A 77 -9.68 16.87 -2.94
CA ILE A 77 -11.08 16.43 -2.86
C ILE A 77 -11.90 17.38 -1.97
N SER A 78 -11.39 17.68 -0.76
CA SER A 78 -12.00 18.62 0.18
C SER A 78 -12.24 19.99 -0.45
N ARG A 79 -11.26 20.51 -1.19
CA ARG A 79 -11.35 21.81 -1.87
C ARG A 79 -12.42 21.81 -2.97
N ARG A 80 -12.48 20.76 -3.80
CA ARG A 80 -13.45 20.66 -4.90
C ARG A 80 -14.88 20.46 -4.40
N LEU A 81 -15.06 19.64 -3.36
CA LEU A 81 -16.37 19.31 -2.80
C LEU A 81 -16.83 20.29 -1.72
N ARG A 82 -15.96 21.22 -1.30
CA ARG A 82 -16.21 22.20 -0.22
C ARG A 82 -16.61 21.56 1.12
N VAL A 83 -16.08 20.37 1.39
CA VAL A 83 -16.28 19.66 2.67
C VAL A 83 -15.01 19.72 3.51
N SER A 84 -15.14 19.63 4.83
CA SER A 84 -13.98 19.54 5.73
C SER A 84 -13.15 18.29 5.43
N ARG A 85 -11.82 18.40 5.49
CA ARG A 85 -10.87 17.28 5.34
C ARG A 85 -11.13 16.16 6.35
N ASN A 86 -11.62 16.49 7.54
CA ASN A 86 -11.94 15.52 8.60
C ASN A 86 -13.11 14.59 8.23
N ARG A 87 -13.82 14.89 7.14
CA ARG A 87 -14.89 14.06 6.60
C ARG A 87 -14.42 13.07 5.54
N ILE A 88 -13.12 12.98 5.27
CA ILE A 88 -12.57 12.05 4.28
C ILE A 88 -11.67 11.08 5.02
N GLY A 89 -12.13 9.84 5.17
CA GLY A 89 -11.37 8.78 5.83
C GLY A 89 -10.45 8.07 4.83
N LEU A 90 -9.24 7.73 5.28
CA LEU A 90 -8.35 6.83 4.56
C LEU A 90 -8.01 5.65 5.47
N ALA A 91 -8.00 4.45 4.91
CA ALA A 91 -7.65 3.23 5.64
C ALA A 91 -6.14 3.11 5.98
N GLY A 92 -5.32 4.08 5.55
CA GLY A 92 -3.89 4.14 5.83
C GLY A 92 -3.14 5.10 4.91
N THR A 93 -1.87 5.33 5.21
CA THR A 93 -0.92 6.02 4.31
C THR A 93 -0.32 5.00 3.35
N LYS A 94 -0.60 5.13 2.05
CA LYS A 94 0.03 4.31 1.01
C LYS A 94 1.17 5.06 0.33
N ASP A 95 2.10 4.32 -0.27
CA ASP A 95 3.23 4.87 -1.03
C ASP A 95 2.79 6.00 -1.98
N LYS A 96 3.62 7.04 -2.09
CA LYS A 96 3.39 8.14 -3.04
C LYS A 96 3.76 7.70 -4.47
N PHE A 97 4.91 7.04 -4.62
CA PHE A 97 5.47 6.68 -5.92
C PHE A 97 4.95 5.31 -6.39
N ALA A 98 3.69 5.30 -6.80
CA ALA A 98 2.97 4.11 -7.23
C ALA A 98 1.72 4.50 -8.02
N LEU A 99 1.19 3.57 -8.81
CA LEU A 99 -0.19 3.60 -9.27
C LEU A 99 -1.04 2.81 -8.27
N LEU A 100 -2.00 3.48 -7.61
CA LEU A 100 -2.73 2.92 -6.48
C LEU A 100 -4.23 3.01 -6.68
N VAL A 101 -4.90 1.87 -6.50
CA VAL A 101 -6.36 1.74 -6.45
C VAL A 101 -6.77 1.30 -5.06
N THR A 102 -7.67 2.02 -4.41
CA THR A 102 -7.97 1.82 -2.99
C THR A 102 -9.41 2.23 -2.67
N HIS A 103 -10.05 1.52 -1.76
CA HIS A 103 -11.44 1.77 -1.38
C HIS A 103 -11.46 2.66 -0.13
N HIS A 104 -12.20 3.76 -0.17
CA HIS A 104 -12.19 4.74 0.91
C HIS A 104 -13.60 5.15 1.35
N PRO A 105 -13.89 5.11 2.67
CA PRO A 105 -15.08 5.73 3.21
C PRO A 105 -14.94 7.25 3.19
N THR A 106 -15.68 7.88 2.29
CA THR A 106 -15.90 9.32 2.20
C THR A 106 -17.18 9.67 2.97
N ILE A 107 -17.10 10.53 3.99
CA ILE A 107 -18.28 10.89 4.79
C ILE A 107 -19.04 12.05 4.10
N PHE A 108 -20.25 11.78 3.64
CA PHE A 108 -21.24 12.82 3.34
C PHE A 108 -22.36 12.87 4.38
N PRO A 109 -22.36 13.80 5.35
CA PRO A 109 -23.60 14.37 5.85
C PRO A 109 -23.83 15.70 5.13
N PHE A 110 -25.06 15.90 4.64
CA PHE A 110 -25.58 17.26 4.46
C PHE A 110 -25.77 17.89 5.84
#